data_AF-A0A533UPX7-F1
#
_entry.id   AF-A0A533UPX7-F1
#
_cell.length_a   1.000
_cell.length_b   1.000
_cell.length_c   1.000
_cell.angle_alpha   90.00
_cell.angle_beta   90.00
_cell.angle_gamma   90.00
#
_symmetry.space_group_name_H-M   'P 1'
#
loop_
_entity.id
_entity.type
_entity.pdbx_description
1 polymer ?
#
loop_
_entity_poly.entity_id
_entity_poly.type
_entity_poly.pdbx_seq_one_letter_code
_entity_poly.pdbx_strand_id
1 'polypeptide(L)' 'MQRIIEPVVMGGMESAYIMINCELGSEDFVIEQLKSIPGIKEVQGVFGNYDILVKIQ' A
#
# COMPACT_ATOMS: atom_id res chain seq x y z
N MET A 1 26.22 -17.96 -11.23
CA MET A 1 26.10 -16.56 -11.72
C MET A 1 25.02 -15.89 -10.87
N GLN A 2 25.42 -15.28 -9.76
CA GLN A 2 24.51 -14.61 -8.84
C GLN A 2 24.37 -13.17 -9.35
N ARG A 3 23.19 -12.80 -9.86
CA ARG A 3 22.93 -11.38 -10.19
C ARG A 3 22.80 -10.64 -8.87
N ILE A 4 23.84 -9.91 -8.50
CA ILE A 4 23.73 -8.82 -7.54
C ILE A 4 22.94 -7.75 -8.27
N ILE A 5 21.66 -7.61 -7.93
CA ILE A 5 20.88 -6.44 -8.33
C ILE A 5 21.41 -5.27 -7.51
N GLU A 6 22.14 -4.36 -8.15
CA GLU A 6 22.50 -3.09 -7.52
C GLU A 6 21.21 -2.29 -7.31
N PRO A 7 20.99 -1.67 -6.12
CA PRO A 7 19.82 -0.85 -5.91
C PRO A 7 19.87 0.31 -6.90
N VAL A 8 18.93 0.31 -7.84
CA VAL A 8 18.68 1.43 -8.75
C VAL A 8 18.16 2.59 -7.91
N VAL A 9 19.04 3.50 -7.49
CA VAL A 9 18.64 4.76 -6.84
C VAL A 9 18.25 5.74 -7.96
N MET A 10 17.00 5.64 -8.42
CA MET A 10 16.42 6.69 -9.27
C MET A 10 16.04 7.86 -8.37
N GLY A 11 16.53 9.05 -8.65
CA GLY A 11 16.24 10.28 -7.89
C GLY A 11 14.80 10.79 -7.99
N GLY A 12 13.80 9.91 -8.05
CA GLY A 12 12.38 10.21 -7.96
C GLY A 12 11.79 9.58 -6.70
N MET A 13 10.88 10.29 -6.03
CA MET A 13 10.18 9.73 -4.86
C MET A 13 9.31 8.56 -5.33
N GLU A 14 9.75 7.33 -5.08
CA GLU A 14 9.05 6.13 -5.48
C GLU A 14 7.68 6.10 -4.82
N SER A 15 6.64 5.82 -5.60
CA SER A 15 5.28 5.71 -5.11
C SER A 15 4.60 4.49 -5.69
N ALA A 16 3.68 3.93 -4.92
CA ALA A 16 2.90 2.78 -5.34
C ALA A 16 1.45 2.89 -4.86
N TYR A 17 0.56 2.29 -5.65
CA TYR A 17 -0.82 2.05 -5.28
C TYR A 17 -0.99 0.55 -4.97
N ILE A 18 -1.63 0.25 -3.84
CA ILE A 18 -1.84 -1.10 -3.35
C ILE A 18 -3.35 -1.30 -3.20
N MET A 19 -3.85 -2.40 -3.76
CA MET A 19 -5.25 -2.82 -3.63
C MET A 19 -5.31 -4.01 -2.68
N ILE A 20 -6.17 -3.94 -1.67
CA ILE A 20 -6.22 -4.91 -0.58
C ILE A 20 -7.62 -5.51 -0.50
N ASN A 21 -7.68 -6.84 -0.42
CA ASN A 21 -8.87 -7.57 0.02
C ASN A 21 -8.74 -7.86 1.52
N CYS A 22 -9.82 -7.67 2.26
CA CYS A 22 -9.94 -7.91 3.69
C CYS A 22 -10.86 -9.10 3.95
N GLU A 23 -10.75 -9.68 5.16
CA GLU A 23 -11.80 -10.55 5.66
C GLU A 23 -13.04 -9.71 6.00
N LEU A 24 -14.24 -10.29 5.79
CA LEU A 24 -15.51 -9.61 5.99
C LEU A 24 -15.61 -9.01 7.40
N GLY A 25 -15.86 -7.69 7.48
CA GLY A 25 -16.00 -6.95 8.74
C GLY A 25 -14.67 -6.48 9.35
N SER A 26 -13.54 -6.71 8.69
CA SER A 26 -12.22 -6.26 9.15
C SER A 26 -11.75 -4.95 8.50
N GLU A 27 -12.49 -4.44 7.52
CA GLU A 27 -12.10 -3.31 6.68
C GLU A 27 -11.75 -2.08 7.51
N ASP A 28 -12.64 -1.69 8.45
CA ASP A 28 -12.44 -0.52 9.31
C ASP A 28 -11.20 -0.66 10.20
N PHE A 29 -10.98 -1.85 10.76
CA PHE A 29 -9.79 -2.14 11.58
C PHE A 29 -8.51 -2.02 10.75
N VAL A 30 -8.49 -2.62 9.56
CA VAL A 30 -7.33 -2.57 8.66
C VAL A 30 -7.04 -1.14 8.22
N ILE A 31 -8.07 -0.35 7.89
CA ILE A 31 -7.92 1.07 7.53
C ILE A 31 -7.26 1.86 8.66
N GLU A 32 -7.69 1.69 9.91
CA GLU A 32 -7.10 2.40 11.05
C GLU A 32 -5.64 1.99 11.32
N GLN A 33 -5.31 0.71 11.14
CA GLN A 33 -3.92 0.25 11.22
C GLN A 33 -3.06 0.87 10.11
N LEU A 34 -3.56 0.89 8.87
CA LEU A 34 -2.83 1.45 7.71
C LEU A 34 -2.56 2.96 7.88
N LYS A 35 -3.53 3.73 8.39
CA LYS A 35 -3.32 5.17 8.66
C LYS A 35 -2.18 5.45 9.65
N SER A 36 -1.85 4.49 10.50
CA SER A 36 -0.79 4.61 11.50
C SER A 36 0.62 4.30 10.96
N ILE A 37 0.74 3.80 9.72
CA ILE A 37 2.02 3.40 9.12
C ILE A 37 2.71 4.59 8.45
N PRO A 38 3.95 4.94 8.83
CA PRO A 38 4.73 5.96 8.14
C PRO A 38 4.96 5.61 6.65
N GLY A 39 4.76 6.59 5.77
CA GLY A 39 4.91 6.42 4.31
C GLY A 39 3.60 6.14 3.58
N ILE A 40 2.52 5.81 4.30
CA ILE A 40 1.17 5.84 3.75
C ILE A 40 0.70 7.28 3.63
N LYS A 41 0.25 7.66 2.42
CA LYS A 41 -0.28 9.01 2.12
C LYS A 41 -1.80 9.03 2.08
N GLU A 42 -2.41 7.97 1.56
CA GLU A 42 -3.86 7.88 1.36
C GLU A 42 -4.32 6.45 1.66
N VAL A 43 -5.45 6.31 2.36
CA VAL A 43 -6.14 5.05 2.64
C VAL A 43 -7.62 5.27 2.45
N GLN A 44 -8.25 4.46 1.61
CA GLN A 44 -9.66 4.59 1.25
C GLN A 44 -10.30 3.21 1.15
N GLY A 45 -11.46 3.03 1.79
CA GLY A 45 -12.36 1.91 1.47
C GLY A 45 -13.01 2.11 0.10
N VAL A 46 -13.03 1.09 -0.75
CA VAL A 46 -13.60 1.14 -2.10
C VAL A 46 -14.68 0.08 -2.27
N PHE A 47 -15.67 0.38 -3.12
CA PHE A 47 -16.66 -0.61 -3.54
C PHE A 47 -16.20 -1.24 -4.86
N GLY A 48 -15.84 -2.52 -4.85
CA GLY A 48 -15.33 -3.21 -6.03
C GLY A 48 -14.82 -4.62 -5.73
N ASN A 49 -13.86 -5.11 -6.54
CA ASN A 49 -13.21 -6.41 -6.33
C ASN A 49 -12.15 -6.41 -5.20
N TYR A 50 -11.98 -5.25 -4.58
CA TYR A 50 -11.06 -4.97 -3.49
C TYR A 50 -11.79 -4.10 -2.49
N ASP A 51 -11.35 -4.15 -1.24
CA ASP A 51 -12.00 -3.45 -0.15
C ASP A 51 -11.29 -2.14 0.17
N ILE A 52 -9.97 -2.05 -0.04
CA ILE A 52 -9.16 -0.88 0.31
C ILE A 52 -8.17 -0.52 -0.81
N LEU A 53 -8.02 0.77 -1.08
CA LEU A 53 -6.97 1.37 -1.89
C LEU A 53 -6.01 2.17 -1.01
N VAL A 54 -4.71 1.92 -1.16
CA VAL A 54 -3.64 2.61 -0.42
C VAL A 54 -2.64 3.24 -1.38
N LYS A 55 -2.17 4.44 -1.05
CA LYS A 55 -1.05 5.09 -1.72
C LYS A 55 0.13 5.24 -0.76
N ILE A 56 1.30 4.80 -1.20
CA ILE A 56 2.57 4.99 -0.47
C ILE A 56 3.53 5.88 -1.27
N GLN A 57 4.33 6.65 -0.54
CA GLN A 57 5.34 7.56 -1.09
C GLN A 57 6.38 7.94 -0.04
#